data_AF-A0A243SC71-F1
#
_entry.id   AF-A0A243SC71-F1
#
_cell.length_a   1.000
_cell.length_b   1.000
_cell.length_c   1.000
_cell.angle_alpha   90.00
_cell.angle_beta   90.00
_cell.angle_gamma   90.00
#
_symmetry.space_group_name_H-M   'P 1'
#
loop_
_entity.id
_entity.type
_entity.pdbx_description
1 polymer ?
#
loop_
_entity_poly.entity_id
_entity_poly.type
_entity_poly.pdbx_seq_one_letter_code
_entity_poly.pdbx_strand_id
1 'polypeptide(L)'
;MRKFLMITLAVILLGLVSYFTFLYTATYSEGVRSGELIKVSNKGVVFKTWEGEISQGISGAQIFTFSVLDSNDKVITDLQEFEGQYVQVNYVERYRTFPWWGDTRYFITDVKKVNSPFKIK
;
A
#
# COMPACT_ATOMS: atom_id res chain seq x y z
N MET A 1 16.66 23.07 -35.55
CA MET A 1 17.23 22.40 -34.34
C MET A 1 16.41 22.65 -33.08
N ARG A 2 16.21 23.91 -32.62
CA ARG A 2 15.42 24.20 -31.40
C ARG A 2 13.98 23.66 -31.42
N LYS A 3 13.27 23.81 -32.54
CA LYS A 3 11.89 23.27 -32.70
C LYS A 3 11.84 21.74 -32.60
N PHE A 4 12.80 21.05 -33.22
CA PHE A 4 12.90 19.58 -33.14
C PHE A 4 13.19 19.13 -31.71
N LEU A 5 14.13 19.78 -31.02
CA LEU A 5 14.44 19.48 -29.62
C LEU A 5 13.23 19.69 -28.69
N MET A 6 12.47 20.77 -28.89
CA MET A 6 11.24 21.02 -28.11
C MET A 6 10.15 19.98 -28.37
N ILE A 7 9.95 19.58 -29.64
CA ILE A 7 8.97 18.55 -29.98
C ILE A 7 9.38 17.20 -29.37
N THR A 8 10.65 16.81 -29.49
CA THR A 8 11.16 15.57 -28.88
C THR A 8 10.99 15.58 -27.37
N LEU A 9 11.31 16.69 -26.71
CA LEU A 9 11.13 16.82 -25.26
C LEU A 9 9.64 16.73 -24.86
N ALA A 10 8.75 17.36 -25.62
CA ALA A 10 7.32 17.30 -25.38
C ALA A 10 6.77 15.86 -25.53
N VAL A 11 7.22 15.12 -26.53
CA VAL A 11 6.82 13.71 -26.73
C VAL A 11 7.33 12.82 -25.59
N ILE A 12 8.58 13.01 -25.14
CA ILE A 12 9.12 12.28 -23.99
C ILE A 12 8.32 12.59 -22.73
N LEU A 13 8.03 13.87 -22.48
CA LEU A 13 7.26 14.30 -21.32
C LEU A 13 5.85 13.70 -21.35
N LEU A 14 5.19 13.73 -22.51
CA LEU A 14 3.86 13.15 -22.67
C LEU A 14 3.86 11.63 -22.47
N GLY A 15 4.90 10.94 -22.95
CA GLY A 15 5.11 9.51 -22.70
C GLY A 15 5.28 9.20 -21.20
N LEU A 16 6.09 10.00 -20.50
CA LEU A 16 6.28 9.87 -19.05
C LEU A 16 4.98 10.10 -18.28
N VAL A 17 4.26 11.18 -18.58
CA VAL A 17 2.97 11.50 -17.94
C VAL A 17 1.97 10.36 -18.17
N SER A 18 1.88 9.85 -19.40
CA SER A 18 0.98 8.74 -19.73
C SER A 18 1.35 7.47 -18.97
N TYR A 19 2.65 7.15 -18.88
CA TYR A 19 3.16 5.99 -18.16
C TYR A 19 2.86 6.07 -16.65
N PHE A 20 3.15 7.21 -16.02
CA PHE A 20 2.86 7.39 -14.59
C PHE A 20 1.36 7.41 -14.29
N THR A 21 0.56 8.00 -15.18
CA THR A 21 -0.92 7.98 -15.06
C THR A 21 -1.42 6.53 -15.09
N PHE A 22 -0.98 5.73 -16.06
CA PHE A 22 -1.33 4.33 -16.15
C PHE A 22 -0.95 3.56 -14.88
N LEU A 23 0.29 3.73 -14.37
CA LEU A 23 0.71 3.06 -13.13
C LEU A 23 -0.06 3.50 -11.89
N TYR A 24 -0.53 4.74 -11.85
CA TYR A 24 -1.31 5.25 -10.73
C TYR A 24 -2.74 4.71 -10.73
N THR A 25 -3.35 4.56 -11.92
CA THR A 25 -4.76 4.14 -12.06
C THR A 25 -4.96 2.65 -12.24
N ALA A 26 -3.99 1.93 -12.82
CA ALA A 26 -4.14 0.51 -13.13
C ALA A 26 -3.93 -0.35 -11.87
N THR A 27 -4.98 -1.08 -11.48
CA THR A 27 -4.91 -2.12 -10.46
C THR A 27 -4.62 -3.46 -11.14
N TYR A 28 -3.67 -4.22 -10.58
CA TYR A 28 -3.34 -5.57 -11.04
C TYR A 28 -4.31 -6.60 -10.45
N SER A 29 -4.61 -6.44 -9.16
CA SER A 29 -5.50 -7.32 -8.41
C SER A 29 -6.11 -6.55 -7.25
N GLU A 30 -7.27 -6.98 -6.80
CA GLU A 30 -7.94 -6.45 -5.61
C GLU A 30 -8.36 -7.62 -4.74
N GLY A 31 -8.27 -7.46 -3.43
CA GLY A 31 -8.54 -8.56 -2.54
C GLY A 31 -8.66 -8.16 -1.08
N VAL A 32 -8.85 -9.18 -0.26
CA VAL A 32 -9.04 -9.05 1.17
C VAL A 32 -8.11 -10.02 1.88
N ARG A 33 -7.48 -9.56 2.97
CA ARG A 33 -6.73 -10.43 3.88
C ARG A 33 -7.16 -10.18 5.31
N SER A 34 -7.03 -11.22 6.13
CA SER A 34 -7.34 -11.13 7.55
C SER A 34 -6.23 -11.76 8.37
N GLY A 35 -6.02 -11.21 9.56
CA GLY A 35 -4.99 -11.64 10.49
C GLY A 35 -4.82 -10.63 11.63
N GLU A 36 -3.86 -10.90 12.50
CA GLU A 36 -3.51 -10.00 13.60
C GLU A 36 -2.62 -8.87 13.10
N LEU A 37 -2.98 -7.62 13.34
CA LEU A 37 -2.17 -6.46 12.99
C LEU A 37 -1.01 -6.36 13.99
N ILE A 38 0.18 -6.80 13.57
CA ILE A 38 1.33 -6.93 14.46
C ILE A 38 2.24 -5.69 14.47
N LYS A 39 2.10 -4.82 13.47
CA LYS A 39 2.94 -3.63 13.33
C LYS A 39 2.32 -2.62 12.40
N VAL A 40 2.38 -1.35 12.81
CA VAL A 40 2.18 -0.18 11.95
C VAL A 40 3.36 0.76 12.13
N SER A 41 4.01 1.17 11.05
CA SER A 41 5.21 2.00 11.12
C SER A 41 5.25 3.05 10.03
N ASN A 42 5.59 4.28 10.42
CA ASN A 42 5.97 5.33 9.48
C ASN A 42 7.50 5.37 9.37
N LYS A 43 8.05 4.88 8.26
CA LYS A 43 9.50 4.68 8.09
C LYS A 43 10.00 5.25 6.76
N GLY A 44 11.31 5.37 6.65
CA GLY A 44 11.99 5.98 5.50
C GLY A 44 12.89 7.15 5.91
N VAL A 45 13.79 7.52 5.00
CA VAL A 45 14.81 8.56 5.22
C VAL A 45 14.47 9.82 4.42
N VAL A 46 14.33 9.66 3.10
CA VAL A 46 14.01 10.77 2.18
C VAL A 46 12.51 10.93 2.02
N PHE A 47 11.81 9.82 1.79
CA PHE A 47 10.35 9.76 1.76
C PHE A 47 9.90 8.91 2.95
N LYS A 48 8.99 9.45 3.75
CA LYS A 48 8.33 8.71 4.83
C LYS A 48 7.10 8.03 4.25
N THR A 49 6.96 6.73 4.47
CA THR A 49 5.79 5.95 4.05
C THR A 49 5.22 5.17 5.22
N TRP A 50 3.91 4.91 5.15
CA TRP A 50 3.21 4.08 6.11
C TRP A 50 3.20 2.63 5.66
N GLU A 51 3.73 1.76 6.51
CA GLU A 51 3.87 0.34 6.25
C GLU A 51 3.27 -0.44 7.41
N GLY A 52 2.59 -1.54 7.09
CA GLY A 52 1.97 -2.40 8.09
C GLY A 52 2.22 -3.89 7.81
N GLU A 53 2.06 -4.68 8.87
CA GLU A 53 2.28 -6.12 8.82
C GLU A 53 1.13 -6.83 9.54
N ILE A 54 0.55 -7.83 8.86
CA ILE A 54 -0.48 -8.71 9.44
C ILE A 54 0.03 -10.14 9.53
N SER A 55 -0.20 -10.79 10.66
CA SER A 55 0.07 -12.21 10.85
C SER A 55 -1.16 -13.07 10.55
N GLN A 56 -1.04 -14.01 9.61
CA GLN A 56 -2.13 -14.84 9.11
C GLN A 56 -2.08 -16.30 9.60
N GLY A 57 -1.17 -16.67 10.51
CA GLY A 57 -0.92 -18.06 10.90
C GLY A 57 -0.70 -18.26 12.39
N ILE A 58 -0.71 -19.53 12.81
CA ILE A 58 -0.40 -19.91 14.19
C ILE A 58 1.04 -19.49 14.49
N SER A 59 1.23 -18.64 15.50
CA SER A 59 2.54 -18.17 15.97
C SER A 59 3.33 -17.28 14.98
N GLY A 60 2.70 -16.48 14.14
CA GLY A 60 3.45 -15.51 13.34
C GLY A 60 3.96 -15.99 11.98
N ALA A 61 3.74 -17.26 11.62
CA ALA A 61 4.48 -17.92 10.55
C ALA A 61 4.25 -17.34 9.13
N GLN A 62 3.11 -16.69 8.89
CA GLN A 62 2.81 -16.05 7.61
C GLN A 62 2.55 -14.57 7.83
N ILE A 63 3.51 -13.74 7.42
CA ILE A 63 3.42 -12.29 7.52
C ILE A 63 3.02 -11.74 6.15
N PHE A 64 1.96 -10.94 6.13
CA PHE A 64 1.58 -10.14 5.00
C PHE A 64 2.01 -8.69 5.25
N THR A 65 2.98 -8.23 4.47
CA THR A 65 3.44 -6.84 4.47
C THR A 65 2.63 -6.04 3.45
N PHE A 66 2.26 -4.82 3.83
CA PHE A 66 1.52 -3.91 2.97
C PHE A 66 1.94 -2.46 3.23
N SER A 67 1.59 -1.61 2.27
CA SER A 67 1.81 -0.17 2.33
C SER A 67 0.47 0.57 2.36
N VAL A 68 0.50 1.80 2.83
CA VAL A 68 -0.67 2.69 2.82
C VAL A 68 -0.25 4.00 2.16
N LEU A 69 -1.09 4.50 1.26
CA LEU A 69 -0.86 5.82 0.68
C LEU A 69 -1.12 6.89 1.73
N ASP A 70 -0.19 7.84 1.85
CA ASP A 70 -0.29 8.97 2.77
C ASP A 70 -1.57 9.79 2.60
N SER A 71 -2.20 9.73 1.42
CA SER A 71 -3.48 10.39 1.15
C SER A 71 -4.69 9.75 1.83
N ASN A 72 -4.52 8.59 2.48
CA ASN A 72 -5.61 7.83 3.09
C ASN A 72 -5.56 7.90 4.63
N ASP A 73 -5.77 9.11 5.15
CA ASP A 73 -5.71 9.42 6.60
C ASP A 73 -6.61 8.50 7.44
N LYS A 74 -7.78 8.14 6.89
CA LYS A 74 -8.72 7.23 7.55
C LYS A 74 -8.09 5.86 7.80
N VAL A 75 -7.49 5.25 6.77
CA VAL A 75 -6.85 3.94 6.90
C VAL A 75 -5.68 4.00 7.86
N ILE A 76 -4.88 5.06 7.80
CA ILE A 76 -3.74 5.24 8.73
C ILE A 76 -4.24 5.29 10.18
N THR A 77 -5.28 6.08 10.44
CA THR A 77 -5.88 6.22 11.78
C THR A 77 -6.46 4.89 12.26
N ASP A 78 -7.24 4.21 11.42
CA ASP A 78 -7.85 2.91 11.75
C ASP A 78 -6.77 1.84 12.03
N LEU A 79 -5.66 1.83 11.28
CA LEU A 79 -4.55 0.91 11.53
C LEU A 79 -3.87 1.18 12.86
N GLN A 80 -3.63 2.44 13.21
CA GLN A 80 -3.04 2.80 14.49
C GLN A 80 -3.97 2.44 15.66
N GLU A 81 -5.27 2.64 15.51
CA GLU A 81 -6.26 2.28 16.54
C GLU A 81 -6.39 0.76 16.73
N PHE A 82 -6.30 -0.01 15.64
CA PHE A 82 -6.47 -1.46 15.65
C PHE A 82 -5.16 -2.23 15.79
N GLU A 83 -4.04 -1.57 16.10
CA GLU A 83 -2.76 -2.25 16.33
C GLU A 83 -2.89 -3.28 17.48
N GLY A 84 -2.34 -4.47 17.27
CA GLY A 84 -2.47 -5.62 18.18
C GLY A 84 -3.85 -6.31 18.14
N GLN A 85 -4.76 -5.89 17.24
CA GLN A 85 -6.07 -6.50 17.10
C GLN A 85 -6.15 -7.37 15.84
N TYR A 86 -7.12 -8.27 15.82
CA TYR A 86 -7.43 -9.04 14.62
C TYR A 86 -8.26 -8.18 13.66
N VAL A 87 -7.75 -8.00 12.44
CA VAL A 87 -8.33 -7.10 11.44
C VAL A 87 -8.49 -7.81 10.11
N GLN A 88 -9.40 -7.27 9.31
CA GLN A 88 -9.52 -7.53 7.89
C GLN A 88 -9.10 -6.26 7.14
N VAL A 89 -8.20 -6.41 6.17
CA VAL A 89 -7.74 -5.33 5.30
C VAL A 89 -8.14 -5.61 3.86
N ASN A 90 -8.65 -4.58 3.20
CA ASN A 90 -8.87 -4.59 1.77
C ASN A 90 -7.65 -3.96 1.10
N TYR A 91 -7.15 -4.59 0.04
CA TYR A 91 -5.97 -4.12 -0.65
C TYR A 91 -6.18 -4.07 -2.16
N VAL A 92 -5.45 -3.16 -2.80
CA VAL A 92 -5.22 -3.14 -4.24
C VAL A 92 -3.75 -3.44 -4.50
N GLU A 93 -3.47 -4.45 -5.32
CA GLU A 93 -2.14 -4.73 -5.82
C GLU A 93 -1.88 -3.86 -7.05
N ARG A 94 -0.81 -3.07 -7.02
CA ARG A 94 -0.36 -2.26 -8.16
C ARG A 94 0.71 -2.99 -8.95
N TYR A 95 0.83 -2.67 -10.24
CA TYR A 95 1.88 -3.23 -11.11
C TYR A 95 3.29 -2.94 -10.60
N ARG A 96 3.50 -1.74 -10.05
CA ARG A 96 4.78 -1.27 -9.50
C ARG A 96 4.52 -0.27 -8.38
N THR A 97 5.46 -0.20 -7.43
CA THR A 97 5.53 0.86 -6.43
C THR A 97 6.82 1.68 -6.62
N PHE A 98 6.86 2.85 -6.01
CA PHE A 98 8.03 3.72 -5.95
C PHE A 98 8.35 4.07 -4.49
N PRO A 99 9.59 4.46 -4.17
CA PRO A 99 10.00 4.74 -2.79
C PRO A 99 9.22 5.85 -2.08
N TRP A 100 8.50 6.70 -2.81
CA TRP A 100 7.65 7.76 -2.26
C TRP A 100 6.16 7.37 -2.16
N TRP A 101 5.78 6.16 -2.57
CA TRP A 101 4.43 5.62 -2.40
C TRP A 101 4.38 4.56 -1.31
N GLY A 102 5.36 3.66 -1.27
CA GLY A 102 5.43 2.59 -0.27
C GLY A 102 6.40 1.48 -0.66
N ASP A 103 6.75 0.66 0.32
CA ASP A 103 7.71 -0.44 0.15
C ASP A 103 7.16 -1.62 -0.65
N THR A 104 5.85 -1.82 -0.62
CA THR A 104 5.17 -2.98 -1.22
C THR A 104 4.28 -2.59 -2.40
N ARG A 105 3.83 -3.59 -3.15
CA ARG A 105 2.82 -3.39 -4.20
C ARG A 105 1.39 -3.46 -3.69
N TYR A 106 1.19 -3.84 -2.43
CA TYR A 106 -0.12 -4.03 -1.84
C TYR A 106 -0.50 -2.80 -1.03
N PHE A 107 -1.44 -2.02 -1.55
CA PHE A 107 -1.89 -0.79 -0.93
C PHE A 107 -3.24 -1.00 -0.25
N ILE A 108 -3.29 -0.75 1.06
CA ILE A 108 -4.54 -0.90 1.82
C ILE A 108 -5.48 0.25 1.54
N THR A 109 -6.73 -0.09 1.25
CA THR A 109 -7.80 0.88 0.95
C THR A 109 -8.82 0.99 2.06
N ASP A 110 -8.99 -0.05 2.88
CA ASP A 110 -9.95 -0.09 3.99
C ASP A 110 -9.51 -1.09 5.05
N VAL A 111 -9.87 -0.83 6.31
CA VAL A 111 -9.53 -1.67 7.47
C VAL A 111 -10.75 -1.83 8.37
N LYS A 112 -11.02 -3.07 8.77
CA LYS A 112 -12.11 -3.42 9.67
C LYS A 112 -11.61 -4.30 10.79
N LYS A 113 -11.94 -3.94 12.02
CA LYS A 113 -11.80 -4.85 13.16
C LYS A 113 -12.76 -6.03 12.98
N VAL A 114 -12.23 -7.25 13.10
CA VAL A 114 -13.04 -8.47 13.04
C VAL A 114 -12.67 -9.41 14.19
N ASN A 115 -13.58 -10.28 14.59
CA ASN A 115 -13.28 -11.23 15.65
C ASN A 115 -12.30 -12.28 15.16
N SER A 116 -11.27 -12.57 15.96
CA SER A 116 -10.34 -13.66 15.67
C SER A 116 -11.10 -14.98 15.56
N PRO A 117 -10.85 -15.79 14.50
CA PRO A 117 -11.42 -17.13 14.40
C PRO A 117 -10.81 -18.06 15.47
N PHE A 118 -9.64 -17.71 16.00
CA PHE A 118 -9.01 -18.39 17.11
C PHE A 118 -9.63 -17.88 18.41
N LYS A 119 -10.70 -18.55 18.87
CA LYS A 119 -11.24 -18.32 20.21
C LYS A 119 -10.16 -18.77 21.22
N ILE A 120 -9.51 -17.81 21.87
CA ILE A 120 -8.81 -18.09 23.12
C ILE A 120 -9.93 -18.37 24.13
N LYS A 121 -10.07 -19.64 24.50
CA LYS A 121 -11.01 -20.11 25.52
C LYS A 121 -10.54 -19.69 26.91
#